data_AF-A0A4R4WVX4-F1
#
_entry.id   AF-A0A4R4WVX4-F1
#
_cell.length_a   1.000
_cell.length_b   1.000
_cell.length_c   1.000
_cell.angle_alpha   90.00
_cell.angle_beta   90.00
_cell.angle_gamma   90.00
#
_symmetry.space_group_name_H-M   'P 1'
#
loop_
_entity.id
_entity.type
_entity.pdbx_description
1 polymer ?
#
loop_
_entity_poly.entity_id
_entity_poly.type
_entity_poly.pdbx_seq_one_letter_code
_entity_poly.pdbx_strand_id
1 'polypeptide(L)'
;MPVDDGWRHQEYAVPVVTDCIGHHDLAPWNFVFTGTEVTGIIDWDTAGPSNRAWDLAYAAHQFVPFHPTEDLPLWGRPTPPDRATRLRQFCSAYGAGVTPADLVDLAVLRLLAVAAEMSQQIRAGNRAYAVQAEEDHPAGYRKAAAWILARRACLLD
;
A
#
# COMPACT_ATOMS: atom_id res chain seq x y z
N MET A 1 -0.46 -26.74 2.28
CA MET A 1 0.96 -26.85 1.91
C MET A 1 1.45 -25.42 1.74
N PRO A 2 2.53 -24.98 2.42
CA PRO A 2 3.11 -23.69 2.09
C PRO A 2 3.61 -23.80 0.65
N VAL A 3 3.04 -22.98 -0.23
CA VAL A 3 3.51 -22.79 -1.60
C VAL A 3 4.77 -21.95 -1.51
N ASP A 4 5.95 -22.57 -1.50
CA ASP A 4 7.17 -21.81 -1.76
C ASP A 4 8.29 -22.66 -2.37
N ASP A 5 8.76 -22.19 -3.53
CA ASP A 5 10.06 -22.52 -4.11
C ASP A 5 10.50 -21.53 -5.21
N GLY A 6 9.99 -20.28 -5.21
CA GLY A 6 10.43 -19.29 -6.21
C GLY A 6 9.81 -17.89 -6.20
N TRP A 7 8.95 -17.54 -5.24
CA TRP A 7 8.36 -16.20 -5.18
C TRP A 7 9.35 -15.18 -4.63
N ARG A 8 9.38 -13.97 -5.21
CA ARG A 8 10.19 -12.86 -4.70
C ARG A 8 9.44 -12.15 -3.59
N HIS A 9 9.83 -12.41 -2.35
CA HIS A 9 9.32 -11.66 -1.21
C HIS A 9 10.04 -10.32 -1.10
N GLN A 10 9.30 -9.22 -1.18
CA GLN A 10 9.81 -7.84 -1.03
C GLN A 10 9.39 -7.18 0.29
N GLU A 11 8.90 -7.94 1.27
CA GLU A 11 8.51 -7.38 2.56
C GLU A 11 8.78 -8.33 3.72
N TYR A 12 9.17 -7.76 4.87
CA TYR A 12 9.42 -8.49 6.11
C TYR A 12 8.18 -9.04 6.80
N ALA A 13 7.00 -8.52 6.46
CA ALA A 13 5.73 -9.02 6.97
C ALA A 13 4.92 -9.59 5.82
N VAL A 14 4.36 -10.77 6.05
CA VAL A 14 3.43 -11.44 5.14
C VAL A 14 2.21 -11.90 5.92
N PRO A 15 1.03 -11.99 5.27
CA PRO A 15 -0.16 -12.50 5.94
C PRO A 15 0.03 -13.94 6.39
N VAL A 16 -0.38 -14.25 7.62
CA VAL A 16 -0.35 -15.62 8.15
C VAL A 16 -1.33 -16.54 7.42
N VAL A 17 -2.48 -15.99 7.03
CA VAL A 17 -3.49 -16.69 6.22
C VAL A 17 -3.43 -16.11 4.82
N THR A 18 -3.19 -16.97 3.83
CA THR A 18 -3.21 -16.63 2.41
C THR A 18 -4.50 -17.11 1.77
N ASP A 19 -5.18 -16.24 1.03
CA ASP A 19 -6.44 -16.54 0.35
C ASP A 19 -6.47 -16.08 -1.13
N CYS A 20 -5.36 -15.51 -1.61
CA CYS A 20 -5.15 -15.11 -3.00
C CYS A 20 -3.66 -15.07 -3.36
N ILE A 21 -3.40 -14.86 -4.66
CA ILE A 21 -2.12 -14.31 -5.13
C ILE A 21 -2.30 -12.80 -5.16
N GLY A 22 -1.54 -12.09 -4.34
CA GLY A 22 -1.51 -10.63 -4.30
C GLY A 22 -0.53 -10.08 -5.31
N HIS A 23 -0.77 -8.83 -5.73
CA HIS A 23 0.14 -8.06 -6.57
C HIS A 23 1.20 -7.34 -5.74
N HIS A 24 0.95 -7.08 -4.45
CA HIS A 24 1.82 -6.42 -3.48
C HIS A 24 2.13 -4.93 -3.73
N ASP A 25 2.08 -4.43 -4.97
CA ASP A 25 2.24 -3.01 -5.32
C ASP A 25 1.04 -2.43 -6.13
N LEU A 26 -0.19 -2.53 -5.60
CA LEU A 26 -1.39 -1.99 -6.26
C LEU A 26 -1.50 -0.45 -6.12
N ALA A 27 -0.58 0.28 -6.73
CA ALA A 27 -0.57 1.73 -6.78
C ALA A 27 -1.04 2.29 -8.14
N PRO A 28 -1.50 3.56 -8.23
CA PRO A 28 -2.06 4.14 -9.45
C PRO A 28 -1.19 4.01 -10.70
N TRP A 29 0.14 4.03 -10.55
CA TRP A 29 1.07 3.89 -11.67
C TRP A 29 1.10 2.49 -12.30
N ASN A 30 0.57 1.47 -11.60
CA ASN A 30 0.50 0.08 -12.09
C ASN A 30 -0.85 -0.27 -12.73
N PHE A 31 -1.78 0.69 -12.84
CA PHE A 31 -3.08 0.50 -13.48
C PHE A 31 -3.10 1.12 -14.88
N VAL A 32 -3.58 0.34 -15.85
CA VAL A 32 -3.80 0.80 -17.23
C VAL A 32 -5.26 1.15 -17.41
N PHE A 33 -5.53 2.35 -17.93
CA PHE A 33 -6.88 2.87 -18.12
C PHE A 33 -7.20 3.07 -19.60
N THR A 34 -8.45 2.80 -19.97
CA THR A 34 -9.07 3.27 -21.21
C THR A 34 -10.27 4.14 -20.82
N GLY A 35 -10.13 5.46 -20.97
CA GLY A 35 -11.09 6.39 -20.37
C GLY A 35 -11.09 6.28 -18.85
N THR A 36 -12.23 5.94 -18.26
CA THR A 36 -12.40 5.75 -16.81
C THR A 36 -12.36 4.29 -16.37
N GLU A 37 -12.20 3.36 -17.31
CA GLU A 37 -12.19 1.92 -17.02
C GLU A 37 -10.77 1.39 -16.90
N VAL A 38 -10.55 0.54 -15.89
CA VAL A 38 -9.31 -0.22 -15.75
C VAL A 38 -9.33 -1.36 -16.77
N THR A 39 -8.36 -1.39 -17.68
CA THR A 39 -8.22 -2.43 -18.71
C THR A 39 -7.04 -3.36 -18.46
N GLY A 40 -6.16 -3.04 -17.50
CA GLY A 40 -5.05 -3.90 -17.13
C GLY A 40 -4.34 -3.47 -15.85
N ILE A 41 -3.57 -4.40 -15.31
CA ILE A 41 -2.62 -4.18 -14.21
C ILE A 41 -1.26 -4.68 -14.68
N ILE A 42 -0.22 -3.90 -14.45
CA ILE A 42 1.17 -4.17 -14.86
C ILE A 42 2.08 -4.26 -13.63
N ASP A 43 3.33 -4.67 -13.85
CA ASP A 43 4.38 -4.78 -12.81
C ASP A 43 4.16 -5.90 -11.77
N TRP A 44 4.03 -7.13 -12.29
CA TRP A 44 3.80 -8.34 -11.50
C TRP A 44 5.06 -8.93 -10.84
N ASP A 45 6.19 -8.22 -10.85
CA ASP A 45 7.48 -8.72 -10.33
C ASP A 45 7.45 -9.00 -8.81
N THR A 46 6.49 -8.41 -8.12
CA THR A 46 6.29 -8.54 -6.67
C THR A 46 5.13 -9.46 -6.31
N ALA A 47 4.45 -10.04 -7.29
CA ALA A 47 3.29 -10.89 -7.05
C ALA A 47 3.67 -12.13 -6.23
N GLY A 48 2.74 -12.64 -5.41
CA GLY A 48 3.00 -13.80 -4.58
C GLY A 48 1.83 -14.17 -3.66
N PRO A 49 1.98 -15.23 -2.83
CA PRO A 49 0.97 -15.60 -1.85
C PRO A 49 0.65 -14.45 -0.88
N SER A 50 -0.62 -14.10 -0.77
CA SER A 50 -1.09 -12.96 0.02
C SER A 50 -2.50 -13.22 0.54
N ASN A 51 -3.09 -12.21 1.19
CA ASN A 51 -4.53 -12.13 1.33
C ASN A 51 -5.08 -10.80 0.82
N ARG A 52 -6.39 -10.81 0.54
CA ARG A 52 -7.09 -9.65 -0.05
C ARG A 52 -6.90 -8.37 0.77
N ALA A 53 -7.09 -8.46 2.09
CA ALA A 53 -7.02 -7.30 2.96
C ALA A 53 -5.62 -6.65 2.98
N TRP A 54 -4.57 -7.46 2.88
CA TRP A 54 -3.18 -7.01 2.85
C TRP A 54 -2.83 -6.26 1.57
N ASP A 55 -3.25 -6.78 0.42
CA ASP A 55 -3.04 -6.12 -0.89
C ASP A 55 -3.86 -4.83 -0.99
N LEU A 56 -5.11 -4.87 -0.50
CA LEU A 56 -6.00 -3.72 -0.48
C LEU A 56 -5.57 -2.65 0.51
N ALA A 57 -4.84 -2.98 1.58
CA ALA A 57 -4.34 -2.00 2.53
C ALA A 57 -3.32 -1.06 1.86
N TYR A 58 -2.43 -1.63 1.05
CA TYR A 58 -1.50 -0.83 0.25
C TYR A 58 -2.21 -0.05 -0.85
N ALA A 59 -3.18 -0.68 -1.55
CA ALA A 59 -4.00 0.02 -2.53
C ALA A 59 -4.77 1.21 -1.90
N ALA A 60 -5.38 1.01 -0.74
CA ALA A 60 -6.10 2.05 -0.02
C ALA A 60 -5.18 3.21 0.37
N HIS A 61 -3.93 2.95 0.79
CA HIS A 61 -2.96 4.00 1.05
C HIS A 61 -2.81 4.96 -0.14
N GLN A 62 -2.77 4.44 -1.37
CA GLN A 62 -2.58 5.25 -2.57
C GLN A 62 -3.88 5.84 -3.15
N PHE A 63 -4.96 5.05 -3.16
CA PHE A 63 -6.24 5.45 -3.74
C PHE A 63 -7.08 6.32 -2.80
N VAL A 64 -6.96 6.16 -1.47
CA VAL A 64 -7.64 6.94 -0.40
C VAL A 64 -6.75 8.07 0.17
N PRO A 65 -5.71 8.45 -0.57
CA PRO A 65 -4.44 9.02 -0.08
C PRO A 65 -4.23 9.12 1.44
N PHE A 66 -3.65 8.08 2.03
CA PHE A 66 -3.21 8.08 3.44
C PHE A 66 -1.83 8.73 3.63
N HIS A 67 -1.66 9.93 3.08
CA HIS A 67 -0.49 10.76 3.28
C HIS A 67 -0.83 11.97 4.16
N PRO A 68 0.17 12.54 4.84
CA PRO A 68 0.05 13.85 5.47
C PRO A 68 -0.54 14.87 4.51
N THR A 69 -1.45 15.70 5.02
CA THR A 69 -2.23 16.62 4.18
C THR A 69 -1.31 17.61 3.45
N GLU A 70 -0.24 18.03 4.11
CA GLU A 70 0.81 18.88 3.56
C GLU A 70 1.60 18.24 2.42
N ASP A 71 1.64 16.90 2.34
CA ASP A 71 2.38 16.16 1.31
C ASP A 71 1.51 15.85 0.08
N LEU A 72 0.18 15.99 0.17
CA LEU A 72 -0.73 15.65 -0.92
C LEU A 72 -0.44 16.35 -2.26
N PRO A 73 0.01 17.63 -2.30
CA PRO A 73 0.41 18.26 -3.57
C PRO A 73 1.53 17.52 -4.30
N LEU A 74 2.45 16.86 -3.59
CA LEU A 74 3.51 16.04 -4.18
C LEU A 74 2.95 14.82 -4.94
N TRP A 75 1.77 14.37 -4.54
CA TRP A 75 1.03 13.25 -5.13
C TRP A 75 -0.06 13.70 -6.10
N GLY A 76 0.03 14.93 -6.61
CA GLY A 76 -0.93 15.48 -7.58
C GLY A 76 -2.31 15.78 -6.99
N ARG A 77 -2.42 15.92 -5.66
CA ARG A 77 -3.68 16.20 -4.95
C ARG A 77 -3.59 17.54 -4.22
N PRO A 78 -3.95 18.67 -4.87
CA PRO A 78 -3.80 19.98 -4.26
C PRO A 78 -4.73 20.22 -3.06
N THR A 79 -5.82 19.45 -2.96
CA THR A 79 -6.81 19.55 -1.88
C THR A 79 -7.04 18.17 -1.26
N PRO A 80 -7.06 18.04 0.08
CA PRO A 80 -7.40 16.79 0.73
C PRO A 80 -8.83 16.34 0.40
N PRO A 81 -9.04 15.07 -0.02
CA PRO A 81 -10.39 14.52 -0.19
C PRO A 81 -11.03 14.20 1.16
N ASP A 82 -12.34 13.96 1.14
CA ASP A 82 -13.00 13.22 2.22
C ASP A 82 -12.51 11.76 2.22
N ARG A 83 -11.48 11.50 3.03
CA ARG A 83 -10.80 10.20 3.08
C ARG A 83 -11.70 9.12 3.68
N ALA A 84 -12.53 9.44 4.67
CA ALA A 84 -13.37 8.45 5.32
C ALA A 84 -14.50 7.97 4.39
N THR A 85 -15.17 8.90 3.70
CA THR A 85 -16.17 8.54 2.68
C THR A 85 -15.53 7.76 1.54
N ARG A 86 -14.35 8.19 1.08
CA ARG A 86 -13.62 7.49 0.02
C ARG A 86 -13.17 6.09 0.43
N LEU A 87 -12.76 5.88 1.69
CA LEU A 87 -12.43 4.57 2.24
C LEU A 87 -13.65 3.64 2.27
N ARG A 88 -14.80 4.14 2.74
CA ARG A 88 -16.06 3.39 2.73
C ARG A 88 -16.46 2.98 1.31
N GLN A 89 -16.35 3.89 0.36
CA GLN A 89 -16.63 3.60 -1.06
C GLN A 89 -15.67 2.56 -1.62
N PHE A 90 -14.37 2.66 -1.30
CA PHE A 90 -13.36 1.70 -1.72
C PHE A 90 -13.68 0.28 -1.21
N CYS A 91 -13.97 0.15 0.09
CA CYS A 91 -14.33 -1.15 0.69
C CYS A 91 -15.63 -1.70 0.11
N SER A 92 -16.65 -0.85 -0.05
CA SER A 92 -17.95 -1.23 -0.62
C SER A 92 -17.84 -1.72 -2.06
N ALA A 93 -17.01 -1.05 -2.88
CA ALA A 93 -16.79 -1.43 -4.27
C ALA A 93 -16.05 -2.76 -4.41
N TYR A 94 -15.08 -3.04 -3.53
CA TYR A 94 -14.38 -4.33 -3.53
C TYR A 94 -15.24 -5.47 -2.97
N GLY A 95 -15.95 -5.22 -1.87
CA GLY A 95 -16.77 -6.21 -1.17
C GLY A 95 -15.93 -7.22 -0.36
N ALA A 96 -16.34 -8.49 -0.37
CA ALA A 96 -15.65 -9.61 0.30
C ALA A 96 -15.41 -9.46 1.81
N GLY A 97 -16.19 -8.60 2.49
CA GLY A 97 -16.14 -8.44 3.95
C GLY A 97 -14.93 -7.66 4.48
N VAL A 98 -14.11 -7.06 3.62
CA VAL A 98 -12.99 -6.21 4.04
C VAL A 98 -13.53 -4.87 4.55
N THR A 99 -13.20 -4.53 5.80
CA THR A 99 -13.74 -3.32 6.43
C THR A 99 -12.77 -2.14 6.37
N PRO A 100 -13.27 -0.88 6.49
CA PRO A 100 -12.41 0.29 6.67
C PRO A 100 -11.40 0.14 7.82
N ALA A 101 -11.80 -0.48 8.93
CA ALA A 101 -10.94 -0.71 10.08
C ALA A 101 -9.79 -1.66 9.74
N ASP A 102 -10.08 -2.75 9.03
CA ASP A 102 -9.05 -3.70 8.57
C ASP A 102 -8.01 -2.98 7.71
N LEU A 103 -8.45 -2.17 6.73
CA LEU A 103 -7.52 -1.50 5.82
C LEU A 103 -6.70 -0.41 6.51
N VAL A 104 -7.28 0.35 7.43
CA VAL A 104 -6.55 1.39 8.18
C VAL A 104 -5.46 0.76 9.06
N ASP A 105 -5.79 -0.31 9.77
CA ASP A 105 -4.85 -0.96 10.68
C ASP A 105 -3.76 -1.73 9.91
N LEU A 106 -4.15 -2.47 8.87
CA LEU A 106 -3.20 -3.18 8.01
C LEU A 106 -2.31 -2.23 7.21
N ALA A 107 -2.82 -1.06 6.78
CA ALA A 107 -1.99 -0.09 6.07
C ALA A 107 -0.80 0.35 6.92
N VAL A 108 -1.01 0.64 8.22
CA VAL A 108 0.09 0.97 9.13
C VAL A 108 1.16 -0.12 9.14
N LEU A 109 0.75 -1.38 9.31
CA LEU A 109 1.68 -2.52 9.35
C LEU A 109 2.41 -2.68 8.02
N ARG A 110 1.68 -2.60 6.90
CA ARG A 110 2.20 -2.72 5.54
C ARG A 110 3.24 -1.64 5.23
N LEU A 111 2.94 -0.37 5.51
CA LEU A 111 3.87 0.73 5.24
C LEU A 111 5.14 0.64 6.10
N LEU A 112 5.03 0.18 7.36
CA LEU A 112 6.20 -0.07 8.20
C LEU A 112 7.04 -1.24 7.68
N ALA A 113 6.41 -2.31 7.18
CA ALA A 113 7.10 -3.46 6.59
C ALA A 113 7.86 -3.06 5.31
N VAL A 114 7.23 -2.30 4.41
CA VAL A 114 7.87 -1.73 3.21
C VAL A 114 9.05 -0.84 3.59
N ALA A 115 8.86 0.08 4.55
CA ALA A 115 9.93 0.96 5.01
C ALA A 115 11.12 0.19 5.59
N ALA A 116 10.85 -0.89 6.33
CA ALA A 116 11.87 -1.74 6.91
C ALA A 116 12.67 -2.50 5.84
N GLU A 117 11.99 -3.06 4.82
CA GLU A 117 12.64 -3.71 3.68
C GLU A 117 13.53 -2.74 2.93
N MET A 118 12.98 -1.61 2.48
CA MET A 118 13.75 -0.59 1.77
C MET A 118 14.97 -0.14 2.59
N SER A 119 14.78 0.11 3.89
CA SER A 119 15.89 0.49 4.77
C SER A 119 16.98 -0.58 4.84
N GLN A 120 16.62 -1.87 4.81
CA GLN A 120 17.60 -2.96 4.83
C GLN A 120 18.32 -3.09 3.49
N GLN A 121 17.61 -3.01 2.36
CA GLN A 121 18.20 -3.08 1.03
C GLN A 121 19.18 -1.92 0.78
N ILE A 122 18.84 -0.72 1.25
CA ILE A 122 19.71 0.46 1.22
C ILE A 122 20.97 0.22 2.07
N ARG A 123 20.82 -0.28 3.31
CA ARG A 123 21.98 -0.62 4.17
C ARG A 123 22.86 -1.71 3.57
N ALA A 124 22.28 -2.64 2.82
CA ALA A 124 23.00 -3.68 2.10
C ALA A 124 23.72 -3.18 0.84
N GLY A 125 23.55 -1.90 0.46
CA GLY A 125 24.17 -1.30 -0.72
C GLY A 125 23.55 -1.78 -2.03
N ASN A 126 22.31 -2.26 -2.02
CA ASN A 126 21.62 -2.71 -3.22
C ASN A 126 21.35 -1.52 -4.16
N ARG A 127 22.01 -1.52 -5.32
CA ARG A 127 21.91 -0.43 -6.31
C ARG A 127 20.51 -0.25 -6.89
N ALA A 128 19.65 -1.27 -6.83
CA ALA A 128 18.25 -1.14 -7.25
C ALA A 128 17.46 -0.14 -6.37
N TYR A 129 17.92 0.12 -5.14
CA TYR A 129 17.30 1.05 -4.19
C TYR A 129 17.98 2.41 -4.13
N ALA A 130 18.78 2.78 -5.15
CA ALA A 130 19.53 4.04 -5.16
C ALA A 130 18.61 5.27 -5.08
N VAL A 131 17.49 5.26 -5.83
CA VAL A 131 16.50 6.35 -5.81
C VAL A 131 15.82 6.43 -4.44
N GLN A 132 15.40 5.28 -3.90
CA GLN A 132 14.78 5.18 -2.59
C GLN A 132 15.70 5.71 -1.47
N ALA A 133 17.01 5.55 -1.63
CA ALA A 133 18.01 6.10 -0.72
C ALA A 133 18.19 7.62 -0.88
N GLU A 134 18.28 8.11 -2.11
CA GLU A 134 18.45 9.54 -2.40
C GLU A 134 17.24 10.36 -1.95
N GLU A 135 16.03 9.83 -2.14
CA GLU A 135 14.77 10.52 -1.84
C GLU A 135 14.18 10.16 -0.46
N ASP A 136 14.84 9.31 0.32
CA ASP A 136 14.39 8.80 1.63
C ASP A 136 12.93 8.29 1.65
N HIS A 137 12.60 7.44 0.68
CA HIS A 137 11.29 6.77 0.63
C HIS A 137 10.93 6.03 1.93
N PRO A 138 11.87 5.38 2.65
CA PRO A 138 11.56 4.77 3.94
C PRO A 138 11.04 5.74 5.00
N ALA A 139 11.52 6.99 5.03
CA ALA A 139 10.98 8.01 5.92
C ALA A 139 9.57 8.43 5.51
N GLY A 140 9.30 8.55 4.20
CA GLY A 140 7.97 8.85 3.67
C GLY A 140 6.91 7.83 4.13
N TYR A 141 7.22 6.53 4.00
CA TYR A 141 6.33 5.46 4.47
C TYR A 141 6.11 5.47 5.98
N ARG A 142 7.18 5.72 6.77
CA ARG A 142 7.05 5.86 8.23
C ARG A 142 6.20 7.07 8.63
N LYS A 143 6.35 8.20 7.93
CA LYS A 143 5.55 9.41 8.14
C LYS A 143 4.08 9.14 7.84
N ALA A 144 3.77 8.44 6.75
CA ALA A 144 2.40 8.04 6.40
C ALA A 144 1.80 7.09 7.46
N ALA A 145 2.53 6.07 7.90
CA ALA A 145 2.08 5.16 8.94
C ALA A 145 1.75 5.88 10.26
N ALA A 146 2.63 6.79 10.71
CA ALA A 146 2.40 7.61 11.88
C ALA A 146 1.18 8.53 11.73
N TRP A 147 1.00 9.10 10.53
CA TRP A 147 -0.15 9.95 10.22
C TRP A 147 -1.48 9.20 10.29
N ILE A 148 -1.52 7.97 9.76
CA ILE A 148 -2.68 7.07 9.82
C ILE A 148 -3.03 6.76 11.27
N LEU A 149 -2.05 6.31 12.07
CA LEU A 149 -2.24 6.00 13.49
C LEU A 149 -2.83 7.17 14.27
N ALA A 150 -2.29 8.37 14.07
CA ALA A 150 -2.77 9.58 14.75
C ALA A 150 -4.18 10.01 14.33
N ARG A 151 -4.70 9.52 13.20
CA ARG A 151 -6.00 9.92 12.62
C ARG A 151 -6.96 8.76 12.42
N ARG A 152 -6.67 7.61 13.03
CA ARG A 152 -7.47 6.40 12.89
C ARG A 152 -8.96 6.67 13.11
N ALA A 153 -9.33 7.38 14.17
CA ALA A 153 -10.73 7.73 14.43
C ALA A 153 -11.35 8.52 13.27
N CYS A 154 -10.72 9.62 12.85
CA CYS A 154 -11.21 10.45 11.74
C CYS A 154 -11.28 9.72 10.39
N LEU A 155 -10.46 8.69 10.18
CA LEU A 155 -10.51 7.87 8.97
C LEU A 155 -11.67 6.87 8.98
N LEU A 156 -12.25 6.60 10.15
CA LEU A 156 -13.34 5.65 10.36
C LEU A 156 -14.71 6.33 10.61
N ASP A 157 -14.72 7.65 10.86
CA ASP A 157 -15.92 8.48 11.01
C ASP A 157 -16.75 8.56 9.72
#